data_AF-A0A3B9UFZ9-F1
#
_entry.id   AF-A0A3B9UFZ9-F1
#
_cell.length_a   1.000
_cell.length_b   1.000
_cell.length_c   1.000
_cell.angle_alpha   90.00
_cell.angle_beta   90.00
_cell.angle_gamma   90.00
#
_symmetry.space_group_name_H-M   'P 1'
#
loop_
_entity.id
_entity.type
_entity.pdbx_description
1 polymer ?
#
loop_
_entity_poly.entity_id
_entity_poly.type
_entity_poly.pdbx_seq_one_letter_code
_entity_poly.pdbx_strand_id
1 'polypeptide(L)' 'MKTTFLFQRGNYVLMLSGIALIVLGFILMIGGGSEDPNVYNPELFSARRIVVAPFLIVVGFAVEVWAIMRKPKAE' A
#
# COMPACT_ATOMS: atom_id res chain seq x y z
N MET A 1 7.29 22.68 24.79
CA MET A 1 7.14 22.38 23.36
C MET A 1 5.66 22.42 23.02
N LYS A 2 5.22 23.29 22.11
CA LYS A 2 3.88 23.16 21.50
C LYS A 2 3.98 22.04 20.45
N THR A 3 3.28 20.94 20.67
CA THR A 3 3.19 19.85 19.70
C THR A 3 2.24 20.28 18.60
N THR A 4 2.77 20.96 17.58
CA THR A 4 1.98 21.31 16.39
C THR A 4 1.87 20.06 15.53
N PHE A 5 0.72 19.39 15.57
CA PHE A 5 0.43 18.31 14.65
C PHE A 5 0.28 18.88 13.23
N LEU A 6 1.00 18.28 12.27
CA LEU A 6 0.94 18.68 10.85
C LEU A 6 -0.43 18.36 10.22
N PHE A 7 -1.09 17.31 10.73
CA PHE A 7 -2.38 16.85 10.24
C PHE A 7 -3.38 16.66 11.39
N GLN A 8 -4.68 16.64 11.05
CA GLN A 8 -5.72 16.25 12.01
C GLN A 8 -5.69 14.75 12.27
N ARG A 9 -6.14 14.33 13.46
CA ARG A 9 -6.19 12.91 13.87
C ARG A 9 -6.85 11.99 12.83
N GLY A 10 -7.91 12.48 12.17
CA GLY A 10 -8.59 11.74 11.11
C GLY A 10 -7.72 11.46 9.88
N ASN A 11 -6.86 12.40 9.50
CA ASN A 11 -5.93 12.23 8.38
C ASN A 11 -4.84 11.21 8.71
N TYR A 12 -4.34 11.18 9.95
CA TYR A 12 -3.38 10.17 10.39
C TYR A 12 -3.95 8.74 10.31
N VAL A 13 -5.22 8.55 10.66
CA VAL A 13 -5.88 7.24 10.52
C VAL A 13 -5.97 6.83 9.04
N LEU A 14 -6.26 7.79 8.15
CA LEU A 14 -6.30 7.53 6.71
C LEU A 14 -4.93 7.19 6.13
N MET A 15 -3.87 7.89 6.53
CA MET A 15 -2.50 7.53 6.16
C MET A 15 -2.13 6.13 6.67
N LEU A 16 -2.43 5.80 7.93
CA LEU A 16 -2.16 4.45 8.42
C LEU A 16 -2.90 3.38 7.61
N SER A 17 -4.12 3.67 7.14
CA SER A 17 -4.85 2.76 6.25
C SER A 17 -4.22 2.62 4.86
N GLY A 18 -3.70 3.72 4.28
CA GLY A 18 -3.01 3.70 2.99
C GLY A 18 -1.72 2.89 3.06
N ILE A 19 -0.90 3.13 4.08
CA ILE A 19 0.30 2.32 4.38
C ILE A 19 -0.05 0.84 4.54
N ALA A 20 -1.11 0.51 5.30
CA ALA A 20 -1.52 -0.88 5.50
C ALA A 20 -1.89 -1.58 4.18
N LEU A 21 -2.57 -0.88 3.27
CA LEU A 21 -2.89 -1.40 1.92
C LEU A 21 -1.63 -1.66 1.09
N ILE A 22 -0.67 -0.73 1.12
CA ILE A 22 0.62 -0.89 0.41
C ILE A 22 1.37 -2.11 0.95
N VAL A 23 1.50 -2.21 2.28
CA VAL A 23 2.17 -3.35 2.95
C VAL A 23 1.47 -4.66 2.60
N LEU A 24 0.13 -4.70 2.64
CA LEU A 24 -0.63 -5.88 2.26
C LEU A 24 -0.38 -6.27 0.80
N GLY A 25 -0.34 -5.29 -0.12
CA GLY A 25 0.01 -5.52 -1.52
C GLY A 25 1.39 -6.16 -1.67
N PHE A 26 2.41 -5.66 -0.97
CA PHE A 26 3.74 -6.28 -0.95
C PHE A 26 3.74 -7.70 -0.37
N ILE A 27 3.00 -7.94 0.72
CA ILE A 27 2.85 -9.30 1.29
C ILE A 27 2.21 -10.26 0.28
N LEU A 28 1.22 -9.80 -0.50
CA LEU A 28 0.58 -10.64 -1.52
C LEU A 28 1.53 -11.04 -2.66
N MET A 29 2.60 -10.27 -2.91
CA MET A 29 3.61 -10.59 -3.92
C MET A 29 4.62 -11.65 -3.46
N ILE A 30 4.70 -11.98 -2.16
CA ILE A 30 5.69 -12.92 -1.64
C ILE A 30 5.48 -14.33 -2.22
N GLY A 31 6.59 -14.96 -2.62
CA GLY A 31 6.68 -16.35 -3.08
C GLY A 31 6.67 -16.52 -4.60
N GLY A 32 6.70 -17.77 -5.07
CA GLY A 32 6.73 -18.11 -6.51
C GLY A 32 8.08 -17.91 -7.18
N GLY A 33 9.11 -17.55 -6.42
CA GLY A 33 10.49 -17.62 -6.90
C GLY A 33 10.86 -19.07 -7.18
N SER A 34 11.62 -19.29 -8.26
CA SER A 34 12.29 -20.57 -8.53
C SER A 34 13.71 -20.49 -7.97
N GLU A 35 14.21 -21.58 -7.37
CA GLU A 35 15.62 -21.68 -6.98
C GLU A 35 16.54 -21.87 -8.20
N ASP A 36 16.00 -22.40 -9.30
CA ASP A 36 16.68 -22.55 -10.57
C ASP A 36 16.03 -21.62 -11.63
N PRO A 37 16.75 -20.62 -12.15
CA PRO A 37 16.23 -19.69 -13.15
C PRO A 37 15.87 -20.35 -14.48
N ASN A 38 16.32 -21.59 -14.72
CA ASN A 38 15.98 -22.36 -15.93
C ASN A 38 14.68 -23.15 -15.78
N VAL A 39 14.09 -23.19 -14.58
CA VAL A 39 12.84 -23.90 -14.31
C VAL A 39 11.69 -22.91 -14.23
N TYR A 40 10.74 -23.05 -15.16
CA TYR A 40 9.53 -22.24 -15.19
C TYR A 40 8.61 -22.57 -14.00
N ASN A 41 8.36 -21.59 -13.13
CA ASN A 41 7.39 -21.70 -12.05
C ASN A 41 6.10 -20.90 -12.39
N PRO A 42 4.97 -21.57 -12.70
CA PRO A 42 3.73 -20.90 -13.05
C PRO A 42 3.13 -20.07 -11.89
N GLU A 43 3.51 -20.34 -10.63
CA GLU A 43 3.02 -19.57 -9.49
C GLU A 43 3.50 -18.12 -9.50
N LEU A 44 4.66 -17.85 -10.12
CA LEU A 44 5.17 -16.50 -10.34
C LEU A 44 4.14 -15.65 -11.10
N PHE A 45 3.45 -16.26 -12.06
CA PHE A 45 2.46 -15.62 -12.92
C PHE A 45 1.02 -15.72 -12.41
N SER A 46 0.83 -16.04 -11.13
CA SER A 46 -0.50 -16.04 -10.54
C SER A 46 -1.16 -14.66 -10.67
N ALA A 47 -2.45 -14.64 -11.04
CA ALA A 47 -3.23 -13.41 -11.16
C ALA A 47 -3.22 -12.58 -9.87
N ARG A 48 -3.09 -13.24 -8.71
CA ARG A 48 -2.90 -12.60 -7.41
C ARG A 48 -1.66 -11.70 -7.38
N ARG A 49 -0.51 -12.17 -7.90
CA ARG A 49 0.76 -11.45 -7.84
C ARG A 49 0.90 -10.38 -8.93
N ILE A 50 0.37 -10.64 -10.12
CA ILE A 50 0.52 -9.72 -11.26
C ILE A 50 -0.58 -8.66 -11.30
N VAL A 51 -1.79 -8.97 -10.83
CA VAL A 51 -2.94 -8.06 -10.94
C VAL A 51 -3.37 -7.56 -9.57
N VAL A 52 -3.75 -8.46 -8.67
CA VAL A 52 -4.38 -8.06 -7.39
C VAL A 52 -3.40 -7.30 -6.51
N ALA A 53 -2.17 -7.79 -6.37
CA ALA A 53 -1.19 -7.18 -5.50
C ALA A 53 -0.74 -5.78 -5.96
N PRO A 54 -0.38 -5.55 -7.24
CA PRO A 54 -0.04 -4.21 -7.73
C PRO A 54 -1.22 -3.26 -7.67
N PHE A 55 -2.44 -3.74 -7.96
CA PHE A 55 -3.65 -2.93 -7.82
C PHE A 55 -3.85 -2.44 -6.38
N LEU A 56 -3.66 -3.32 -5.39
CA LEU A 56 -3.76 -2.97 -3.97
C LEU A 56 -2.74 -1.89 -3.56
N ILE A 57 -1.53 -1.96 -4.09
CA ILE A 57 -0.47 -0.95 -3.88
C ILE A 57 -0.88 0.40 -4.47
N VAL A 58 -1.40 0.42 -5.70
CA VAL A 58 -1.87 1.65 -6.36
C VAL A 58 -3.01 2.28 -5.57
N VAL A 59 -3.98 1.48 -5.11
CA VAL A 59 -5.07 1.96 -4.25
C VAL A 59 -4.51 2.54 -2.94
N GLY A 60 -3.53 1.88 -2.32
CA GLY A 60 -2.87 2.40 -1.12
C GLY A 60 -2.20 3.76 -1.35
N PHE A 61 -1.48 3.93 -2.47
CA PHE A 61 -0.92 5.24 -2.84
C PHE A 61 -2.00 6.29 -3.11
N ALA A 62 -3.11 5.93 -3.75
CA ALA A 62 -4.22 6.85 -3.95
C ALA A 62 -4.83 7.32 -2.61
N VAL A 63 -4.94 6.42 -1.63
CA VAL A 63 -5.36 6.75 -0.27
C VAL A 63 -4.38 7.70 0.41
N GLU A 64 -3.07 7.47 0.28
CA GLU A 64 -2.04 8.39 0.82
C GLU A 64 -2.15 9.79 0.21
N VAL A 65 -2.23 9.87 -1.12
CA VAL A 65 -2.40 11.15 -1.82
C VAL A 65 -3.64 11.87 -1.31
N TRP A 66 -4.76 11.16 -1.17
CA TRP A 66 -5.99 11.74 -0.65
C TRP A 66 -5.86 12.17 0.82
N ALA A 67 -5.23 11.37 1.66
CA ALA A 67 -5.04 11.67 3.08
C ALA A 67 -4.17 12.92 3.30
N ILE A 68 -3.13 13.10 2.48
CA ILE A 68 -2.24 14.27 2.49
C ILE A 68 -2.94 15.50 1.93
N MET A 69 -3.65 15.36 0.80
CA MET A 69 -4.35 16.47 0.15
C MET A 69 -5.60 16.92 0.92
N ARG A 70 -6.17 16.06 1.78
CA ARG A 70 -7.34 16.38 2.58
C ARG A 70 -7.00 17.50 3.55
N LYS A 71 -7.43 18.72 3.21
CA LYS A 71 -7.26 19.89 4.07
C LYS A 71 -7.84 19.59 5.46
N PRO A 72 -7.12 19.93 6.54
CA PRO A 72 -7.70 19.87 7.87
C PRO A 72 -8.95 20.76 7.87
N LYS A 73 -10.07 20.28 8.42
CA LYS A 73 -11.23 21.16 8.64
C LYS A 73 -10.74 22.29 9.52
N ALA A 74 -10.77 23.52 9.01
CA ALA A 74 -10.56 24.68 9.88
C ALA A 74 -11.56 24.54 11.04
N GLU A 75 -11.03 24.40 12.25
CA GLU A 75 -11.82 24.71 13.46
C GLU A 75 -12.09 26.21 13.48
#